data_AF-A0A2V6CEW5-F1
#
_entry.id   AF-A0A2V6CEW5-F1
#
_cell.length_a   1.000
_cell.length_b   1.000
_cell.length_c   1.000
_cell.angle_alpha   90.00
_cell.angle_beta   90.00
_cell.angle_gamma   90.00
#
_symmetry.space_group_name_H-M   'P 1'
#
loop_
_entity.id
_entity.type
_entity.pdbx_description
1 polymer ?
#
loop_
_entity_poly.entity_id
_entity_poly.type
_entity_poly.pdbx_seq_one_letter_code
_entity_poly.pdbx_strand_id
1 'polypeptide(L)' 'MNLLYGEIVEIFSQDGMRMGKVRIAGAVKNIPLELLTDVQSGDRVLVCDGVAVSKVTTSADSKIDSVSRDSRQVD' A
#
# COMPACT_ATOMS: atom_id res chain seq x y z
N MET A 1 10.78 -7.11 -8.62
CA MET A 1 10.32 -6.00 -7.76
C MET A 1 8.80 -5.98 -7.84
N ASN A 2 8.12 -6.38 -6.76
CA ASN A 2 6.65 -6.44 -6.74
C ASN A 2 6.14 -5.22 -5.99
N LEU A 3 5.48 -4.32 -6.71
CA LEU A 3 4.78 -3.17 -6.14
C LEU A 3 3.34 -3.58 -5.87
N LEU A 4 2.88 -3.34 -4.65
CA LEU A 4 1.52 -3.65 -4.23
C LEU A 4 0.78 -2.36 -3.87
N TYR A 5 -0.47 -2.26 -4.31
CA TYR A 5 -1.37 -1.20 -3.90
C TYR A 5 -2.13 -1.63 -2.64
N GLY A 6 -2.18 -0.75 -1.66
CA GLY A 6 -2.92 -0.97 -0.42
C GLY A 6 -3.66 0.27 0.04
N GLU A 7 -4.64 0.06 0.90
CA GLU A 7 -5.39 1.11 1.59
C GLU A 7 -5.00 1.09 3.08
N ILE A 8 -4.64 2.24 3.64
CA ILE A 8 -4.40 2.37 5.07
C ILE A 8 -5.76 2.33 5.78
N VAL A 9 -5.99 1.32 6.62
CA VAL A 9 -7.24 1.20 7.38
C VAL A 9 -7.11 1.76 8.79
N GLU A 10 -5.90 1.81 9.34
CA GLU A 10 -5.59 2.31 10.67
C GLU A 10 -4.12 2.75 10.73
N ILE A 11 -3.81 3.80 11.49
CA ILE A 11 -2.44 4.23 11.79
C ILE A 11 -2.23 4.13 13.30
N PHE A 12 -1.10 3.56 13.70
CA PHE A 12 -0.74 3.36 15.10
C PHE A 12 0.78 3.50 15.29
N SER A 13 1.22 3.61 16.54
CA SER A 13 2.65 3.56 16.87
C SER A 13 3.02 2.20 17.44
N GLN A 14 4.16 1.66 17.02
CA GLN A 14 4.74 0.42 17.54
C GLN A 14 6.24 0.61 17.68
N ASP A 15 6.78 0.41 18.89
CA ASP A 15 8.22 0.55 19.18
C ASP A 15 8.81 1.90 18.72
N GLY A 16 8.03 2.98 18.83
CA GLY A 16 8.41 4.33 18.39
C GLY A 16 8.31 4.55 16.88
N MET A 17 7.96 3.52 16.10
CA MET A 17 7.73 3.63 14.65
C MET A 17 6.26 3.91 14.34
N ARG A 18 6.02 4.65 13.27
CA ARG A 18 4.71 4.95 12.70
C ARG A 18 4.31 3.82 11.76
N MET A 19 3.34 3.02 12.19
CA MET A 19 2.86 1.86 11.46
C MET A 19 1.46 2.11 10.90
N GLY A 20 1.15 1.45 9.78
CA GLY A 20 -0.18 1.38 9.21
C GLY A 20 -0.67 -0.06 9.13
N LYS A 21 -1.92 -0.31 9.52
CA LYS A 21 -2.64 -1.49 9.05
C LYS A 21 -3.04 -1.21 7.61
N VAL A 22 -2.48 -1.95 6.67
CA VAL A 22 -2.70 -1.76 5.23
C VAL A 22 -3.43 -2.97 4.66
N ARG A 23 -4.59 -2.74 4.05
CA ARG A 23 -5.36 -3.76 3.34
C ARG A 23 -4.81 -3.91 1.93
N ILE A 24 -4.32 -5.10 1.58
CA ILE A 24 -3.77 -5.47 0.27
C ILE A 24 -4.46 -6.76 -0.17
N ALA A 25 -5.22 -6.70 -1.29
CA ALA A 25 -5.96 -7.84 -1.83
C ALA A 25 -6.80 -8.60 -0.78
N GLY A 26 -7.40 -7.88 0.18
CA GLY A 26 -8.21 -8.44 1.27
C GLY A 26 -7.43 -8.84 2.52
N ALA A 27 -6.11 -9.01 2.46
CA ALA A 27 -5.28 -9.26 3.64
C ALA A 27 -4.88 -7.95 4.34
N VAL A 28 -4.83 -7.95 5.67
CA VAL A 28 -4.35 -6.80 6.46
C VAL A 28 -2.92 -7.07 6.92
N LYS A 29 -2.00 -6.14 6.65
CA LYS A 29 -0.60 -6.21 7.07
C LYS A 29 -0.20 -4.96 7.84
N ASN A 30 0.69 -5.11 8.81
CA ASN A 30 1.32 -3.97 9.48
C ASN A 30 2.52 -3.53 8.63
N ILE A 31 2.50 -2.29 8.14
CA ILE A 31 3.49 -1.73 7.21
C ILE A 31 4.07 -0.44 7.81
N PRO A 32 5.40 -0.25 7.82
CA PRO A 32 6.02 1.02 8.22
C PRO A 32 5.63 2.17 7.30
N LEU A 33 5.36 3.33 7.90
CA LEU A 33 4.94 4.55 7.22
C LEU A 33 5.95 5.70 7.39
N GLU A 34 7.14 5.48 7.97
CA GLU A 34 8.16 6.51 8.23
C GLU A 34 8.50 7.38 7.01
N LEU A 35 8.48 6.79 5.81
CA LEU A 35 8.83 7.49 4.58
C LEU A 35 7.71 8.42 4.08
N LEU A 36 6.51 8.33 4.67
CA LEU A 36 5.32 9.06 4.28
C LEU A 36 4.78 9.87 5.47
N THR A 37 5.06 11.17 5.49
CA THR A 37 4.69 12.06 6.59
C THR A 37 3.25 12.58 6.51
N ASP A 38 2.61 12.48 5.34
CA ASP A 38 1.32 13.10 5.00
C ASP A 38 0.23 12.09 4.59
N VAL A 39 0.30 10.88 5.16
CA VAL A 39 -0.71 9.83 4.98
C VAL A 39 -1.64 9.69 6.18
N GLN A 40 -2.90 9.37 5.93
CA GLN A 40 -3.95 9.12 6.92
C GLN A 40 -4.73 7.84 6.59
N SER A 41 -5.55 7.35 7.53
CA SER A 41 -6.50 6.27 7.23
C SER A 41 -7.41 6.66 6.06
N GLY A 42 -7.65 5.71 5.16
CA GLY A 42 -8.36 5.89 3.89
C GLY A 42 -7.45 6.20 2.70
N ASP A 43 -6.22 6.67 2.94
CA ASP A 43 -5.28 6.89 1.84
C ASP A 43 -4.83 5.57 1.19
N ARG A 44 -4.62 5.62 -0.13
CA ARG A 44 -3.99 4.52 -0.87
C ARG A 44 -2.49 4.74 -0.93
N VAL A 45 -1.73 3.66 -0.80
CA VAL A 45 -0.27 3.67 -0.83
C VAL A 45 0.27 2.58 -1.74
N LEU A 46 1.47 2.82 -2.27
CA LEU A 46 2.33 1.84 -2.89
C LEU A 46 3.27 1.24 -1.85
N VAL A 47 3.30 -0.10 -1.80
CA VAL A 47 4.17 -0.87 -0.92
C VAL A 47 5.24 -1.57 -1.76
N CYS A 48 6.50 -1.37 -1.37
CA CYS A 48 7.67 -2.05 -1.93
C CYS A 48 8.46 -2.67 -0.77
N ASP A 49 8.84 -3.94 -0.90
CA ASP A 49 9.67 -4.65 0.08
C ASP A 49 9.18 -4.52 1.54
N GLY A 50 7.85 -4.49 1.71
CA GLY A 50 7.20 -4.41 3.03
C GLY A 50 7.12 -3.01 3.63
N VAL A 51 7.49 -1.96 2.91
CA VAL A 51 7.46 -0.55 3.35
C VAL A 51 6.57 0.28 2.43
N ALA A 52 5.81 1.24 2.99
CA ALA A 52 5.06 2.19 2.18
C ALA A 52 6.02 3.26 1.61
N VAL A 53 6.08 3.38 0.28
CA VAL A 53 7.06 4.23 -0.42
C VAL A 53 6.44 5.41 -1.15
N SER A 54 5.12 5.40 -1.38
CA SER A 54 4.43 6.52 -2.05
C SER A 54 2.93 6.52 -1.71
N LYS A 55 2.36 7.71 -1.57
CA LYS A 55 0.90 7.94 -1.53
C LYS A 55 0.37 7.99 -2.97
N VAL A 56 -0.71 7.26 -3.21
CA VAL A 56 -1.37 7.24 -4.52
C VAL A 56 -2.39 8.37 -4.57
N THR A 57 -2.15 9.35 -5.43
CA THR A 57 -3.13 10.38 -5.73
C THR A 57 -4.01 9.89 -6.86
N THR A 58 -5.32 9.95 -6.67
CA THR A 58 -6.25 9.69 -7.77
C THR A 58 -6.45 11.02 -8.49
N SER A 59 -5.72 11.23 -9.58
CA SER A 59 -6.10 12.27 -10.53
C SER A 59 -7.44 11.86 -11.14
N ALA A 60 -8.39 12.78 -11.23
CA ALA A 60 -9.76 12.53 -11.68
C ALA A 60 -9.87 11.88 -13.09
N ASP A 61 -8.77 11.83 -13.84
CA ASP A 61 -8.70 11.27 -15.21
C ASP A 61 -7.97 9.92 -15.33
N SER A 62 -7.53 9.28 -14.25
CA SER A 62 -6.80 8.00 -14.36
C SER A 62 -7.64 6.80 -13.92
N LYS A 63 -8.08 5.99 -14.90
CA LYS A 63 -8.53 4.60 -14.69
C LYS A 63 -7.43 3.85 -13.96
N ILE A 64 -7.69 3.46 -12.71
CA ILE A 64 -6.81 2.56 -11.96
C ILE A 64 -7.07 1.14 -12.50
N ASP A 65 -6.34 0.77 -13.54
CA ASP A 65 -6.31 -0.61 -14.04
C ASP A 65 -5.50 -1.45 -13.05
N SER A 66 -6.18 -2.38 -12.37
CA SER A 66 -5.57 -3.40 -11.53
C SER A 66 -4.74 -4.35 -12.39
N VAL A 67 -3.47 -4.02 -12.65
CA VAL A 67 -2.53 -4.94 -13.30
C VAL A 67 -2.11 -6.01 -12.27
N SER A 68 -2.93 -7.05 -12.15
CA SER A 68 -2.43 -8.35 -11.70
C SER A 68 -1.82 -9.04 -12.91
N ARG A 69 -0.50 -9.17 -12.96
CA ARG A 69 0.17 -10.04 -13.94
C ARG A 69 -0.23 -11.48 -13.62
N ASP A 70 -1.05 -12.05 -14.49
CA ASP A 70 -1.34 -13.49 -14.51
C ASP A 70 -0.02 -14.25 -14.66
N SER A 71 0.28 -15.11 -13.70
CA SER A 71 1.46 -15.99 -13.70
C SER A 71 1.00 -17.43 -13.89
N ARG A 72 0.20 -17.66 -14.94
CA ARG A 72 -0.01 -19.00 -15.50
C ARG A 72 0.65 -19.11 -16.87
N GLN A 73 1.92 -19.44 -16.84
CA GLN A 73 2.53 -20.20 -17.93
C GLN A 73 3.48 -21.21 -17.30
N VAL A 74 2.98 -22.45 -17.15
CA VAL A 74 3.79 -23.67 -17.12
C VAL A 74 2.97 -24.73 -17.87
N ASP A 75 3.41 -24.98 -19.10
CA ASP A 75 3.24 -26.10 -20.03
C ASP A 75 1.87 -26.78 -20.23
#